data_AF-A0A9P0J869-F1
#
_entry.id   AF-A0A9P0J869-F1
#
_cell.length_a   1.000
_cell.length_b   1.000
_cell.length_c   1.000
_cell.angle_alpha   90.00
_cell.angle_beta   90.00
_cell.angle_gamma   90.00
#
_symmetry.space_group_name_H-M   'P 1'
#
loop_
_entity.id
_entity.type
_entity.pdbx_description
1 polymer ?
#
loop_
_entity_poly.entity_id
_entity_poly.type
_entity_poly.pdbx_seq_one_letter_code
_entity_poly.pdbx_strand_id
1 'polypeptide(L)'
;MDENFEENLKRGRKLIERLEELQYLSFNSRPKWITIHKSKLKLFMAYTYCGYPSHNKISENSYIEENFFELYENEDKDKIIKLNENLGKKIKPDCNDNFKVGVTMTHSICKAVCDDCQNFPNKDIHQWILLRIKSIENKFYVIDYENNQIYFSWEEYMEKNVLPEGYMFYPNSGFYDASNTLYQTITPASKKTEKIVKTIDKGVSIANWVGGAIVFAS
;
A
#
# COMPACT_ATOMS: atom_id res chain seq x y z
N MET A 1 9.97 -33.50 14.01
CA MET A 1 9.22 -32.24 13.75
C MET A 1 7.99 -32.67 12.98
N ASP A 2 6.79 -32.18 13.33
CA ASP A 2 5.53 -32.61 12.68
C ASP A 2 5.59 -32.28 11.18
N GLU A 3 5.28 -33.22 10.29
CA GLU A 3 5.35 -33.04 8.83
C GLU A 3 4.50 -31.84 8.38
N ASN A 4 3.38 -31.60 9.08
CA ASN A 4 2.50 -30.45 8.83
C ASN A 4 3.18 -29.11 9.19
N PHE A 5 3.99 -29.08 10.25
CA PHE A 5 4.73 -27.89 10.65
C PHE A 5 5.82 -27.53 9.62
N GLU A 6 6.59 -28.51 9.18
CA GLU A 6 7.62 -28.29 8.15
C GLU A 6 7.02 -27.84 6.81
N GLU A 7 5.88 -28.40 6.43
CA GLU A 7 5.19 -27.99 5.21
C GLU A 7 4.69 -26.54 5.29
N ASN A 8 4.11 -26.15 6.43
CA ASN A 8 3.64 -24.77 6.64
C ASN A 8 4.79 -23.76 6.63
N LEU A 9 5.96 -24.09 7.22
CA LEU A 9 7.16 -23.25 7.13
C LEU A 9 7.63 -23.07 5.68
N LYS A 10 7.66 -24.15 4.89
CA LYS A 10 8.03 -24.09 3.46
C LYS A 10 7.07 -23.19 2.67
N ARG A 11 5.77 -23.27 2.97
CA ARG A 11 4.74 -22.42 2.33
C ARG A 11 4.91 -20.96 2.71
N GLY A 12 5.11 -20.66 4.00
CA GLY A 12 5.34 -19.29 4.49
C GLY A 12 6.59 -18.65 3.88
N ARG A 13 7.69 -19.40 3.76
CA ARG A 13 8.92 -18.92 3.11
C ARG A 13 8.70 -18.57 1.64
N LYS A 14 8.05 -19.46 0.87
CA LYS A 14 7.73 -19.21 -0.55
C LYS A 14 6.86 -17.97 -0.73
N LEU A 15 5.94 -17.72 0.19
CA LEU A 15 5.12 -16.50 0.19
C LEU A 15 6.01 -15.25 0.34
N ILE A 16 6.86 -15.20 1.37
CA ILE A 16 7.75 -14.04 1.59
C ILE A 16 8.67 -13.80 0.39
N GLU A 17 9.29 -14.87 -0.14
CA GLU A 17 10.15 -14.79 -1.34
C GLU A 17 9.38 -14.21 -2.53
N ARG A 18 8.13 -14.62 -2.73
CA ARG A 18 7.27 -14.07 -3.80
C ARG A 18 6.91 -12.61 -3.57
N LEU A 19 6.63 -12.19 -2.35
CA LEU A 19 6.32 -10.79 -2.02
C LEU A 19 7.54 -9.88 -2.25
N GLU A 20 8.72 -10.34 -1.85
CA GLU A 20 10.00 -9.64 -2.06
C GLU A 20 10.35 -9.56 -3.55
N GLU A 21 10.11 -10.62 -4.32
CA GLU A 21 10.25 -10.61 -5.78
C GLU A 21 9.34 -9.54 -6.42
N LEU A 22 8.07 -9.45 -6.01
CA LEU A 22 7.14 -8.45 -6.53
C LEU A 22 7.57 -7.01 -6.20
N GLN A 23 8.09 -6.78 -4.99
CA GLN A 23 8.70 -5.50 -4.62
C GLN A 23 9.93 -5.18 -5.47
N TYR A 24 10.80 -6.16 -5.66
CA TYR A 24 11.99 -6.01 -6.49
C TYR A 24 11.62 -5.68 -7.94
N LEU A 25 10.73 -6.43 -8.57
CA LEU A 25 10.28 -6.15 -9.94
C LEU A 25 9.66 -4.75 -10.08
N SER A 26 8.97 -4.29 -9.04
CA SER A 26 8.32 -2.96 -9.04
C SER A 26 9.31 -1.81 -8.83
N PHE A 27 10.30 -1.97 -7.94
CA PHE A 27 11.13 -0.86 -7.45
C PHE A 27 12.63 -1.01 -7.70
N ASN A 28 13.10 -2.11 -8.29
CA ASN A 28 14.52 -2.28 -8.59
C ASN A 28 15.03 -1.07 -9.39
N SER A 29 16.17 -0.53 -8.95
CA SER A 29 16.80 0.68 -9.51
C SER A 29 15.95 1.96 -9.47
N ARG A 30 14.77 1.98 -8.81
CA ARG A 30 14.00 3.21 -8.64
C ARG A 30 14.57 4.03 -7.48
N PRO A 31 14.80 5.35 -7.67
CA PRO A 31 15.28 6.20 -6.60
C PRO A 31 14.23 6.31 -5.47
N LYS A 32 14.72 6.42 -4.24
CA LYS A 32 13.86 6.60 -3.06
C LYS A 32 12.96 7.83 -3.15
N TRP A 33 13.50 8.91 -3.73
CA TRP A 33 12.85 10.18 -3.96
C TRP A 33 13.26 10.73 -5.32
N ILE A 34 12.30 11.29 -6.04
CA ILE A 34 12.54 12.15 -7.21
C ILE A 34 11.99 13.53 -6.93
N THR A 35 12.58 14.56 -7.54
CA THR A 35 12.06 15.92 -7.48
C THR A 35 11.23 16.17 -8.73
N ILE A 36 9.99 16.64 -8.56
CA ILE A 36 9.11 17.05 -9.67
C ILE A 36 8.54 18.43 -9.40
N HIS A 37 8.33 19.21 -10.45
CA HIS A 37 7.59 20.47 -10.34
C HIS A 37 6.11 20.21 -10.06
N LYS A 38 5.44 21.09 -9.32
CA LYS A 38 4.02 20.93 -8.92
C LYS A 38 3.07 20.69 -10.10
N SER A 39 3.37 21.26 -11.28
CA SER A 39 2.56 21.07 -12.49
C SER A 39 2.57 19.61 -12.98
N LYS A 40 3.59 18.83 -12.64
CA LYS A 40 3.75 17.42 -13.04
C LYS A 40 3.13 16.44 -12.04
N LEU A 41 2.65 16.90 -10.89
CA LEU A 41 2.15 16.01 -9.82
C LEU A 41 0.96 15.16 -10.29
N LYS A 42 -0.02 15.74 -10.99
CA LYS A 42 -1.16 15.01 -11.54
C LYS A 42 -0.74 13.88 -12.48
N LEU A 43 0.17 14.19 -13.40
CA LEU A 43 0.69 13.20 -14.35
C LEU A 43 1.47 12.10 -13.65
N PHE A 44 2.27 12.45 -12.63
CA PHE A 44 2.97 11.47 -11.80
C PHE A 44 2.02 10.52 -11.07
N MET A 45 0.93 11.05 -10.50
CA MET A 45 -0.13 10.25 -9.88
C MET A 45 -0.80 9.33 -10.90
N ALA A 46 -1.15 9.85 -12.08
CA ALA A 46 -1.77 9.08 -13.15
C ALA A 46 -0.91 7.89 -13.58
N TYR A 47 0.38 8.13 -13.86
CA TYR A 47 1.30 7.03 -14.19
C TYR A 47 1.46 6.02 -13.08
N THR A 48 1.41 6.46 -11.82
CA THR A 48 1.58 5.59 -10.65
C THR A 48 0.39 4.67 -10.44
N TYR A 49 -0.83 5.18 -10.61
CA TYR A 49 -2.05 4.46 -10.24
C TYR A 49 -2.79 3.86 -11.43
N CYS A 50 -2.77 4.53 -12.59
CA CYS A 50 -3.52 4.14 -13.78
C CYS A 50 -2.61 3.57 -14.89
N GLY A 51 -1.28 3.56 -14.67
CA GLY A 51 -0.32 3.10 -15.67
C GLY A 51 -0.16 4.07 -16.84
N TYR A 52 0.37 3.61 -17.98
CA TYR A 52 0.47 4.45 -19.17
C TYR A 52 -0.89 4.54 -19.88
N PRO A 53 -1.25 5.71 -20.45
CA PRO A 53 -2.43 5.80 -21.31
C PRO A 53 -2.27 4.88 -22.52
N SER A 54 -3.39 4.39 -23.07
CA SER A 54 -3.35 3.39 -24.13
C SER A 54 -2.62 3.87 -25.40
N HIS A 55 -1.87 2.96 -26.04
CA HIS A 55 -1.04 3.29 -27.21
C HIS A 55 -1.81 3.95 -28.37
N ASN A 56 -3.08 3.56 -28.58
CA ASN A 56 -3.93 4.16 -29.62
C ASN A 56 -4.14 5.66 -29.38
N LYS A 57 -4.29 6.10 -28.12
CA LYS A 57 -4.44 7.52 -27.77
C LYS A 57 -3.16 8.33 -27.98
N ILE A 58 -2.00 7.66 -27.90
CA ILE A 58 -0.68 8.30 -28.08
C ILE A 58 -0.36 8.47 -29.57
N SER A 59 -0.66 7.48 -30.42
CA SER A 59 -0.34 7.52 -31.86
C SER A 59 -1.14 8.57 -32.64
N GLU A 60 -2.31 8.97 -32.13
CA GLU A 60 -3.19 9.92 -32.82
C GLU A 60 -2.79 11.39 -32.65
N ASN A 61 -1.87 11.71 -31.72
CA ASN A 61 -1.66 13.11 -31.33
C ASN A 61 -0.19 13.42 -30.97
N SER A 62 0.35 14.49 -31.55
CA SER A 62 1.68 15.02 -31.23
C SER A 62 1.65 15.82 -29.92
N TYR A 63 1.71 15.16 -28.77
CA TYR A 63 1.60 15.81 -27.46
C TYR A 63 2.94 16.21 -26.83
N ILE A 64 2.92 17.35 -26.14
CA ILE A 64 3.93 17.79 -25.16
C ILE A 64 3.53 17.21 -23.78
N GLU A 65 4.49 16.89 -22.90
CA GLU A 65 4.29 16.22 -21.60
C GLU A 65 3.07 16.68 -20.77
N GLU A 66 2.70 17.97 -20.78
CA GLU A 66 1.54 18.47 -20.00
C GLU A 66 0.18 18.00 -20.54
N ASN A 67 0.08 17.69 -21.83
CA ASN A 67 -1.14 17.14 -22.43
C ASN A 67 -1.30 15.62 -22.21
N PHE A 68 -0.27 14.92 -21.74
CA PHE A 68 -0.39 13.47 -21.51
C PHE A 68 -1.42 13.11 -20.44
N PHE A 69 -1.64 14.00 -19.47
CA PHE A 69 -2.68 13.79 -18.46
C PHE A 69 -4.07 13.76 -19.09
N GLU A 70 -4.29 14.45 -20.21
CA GLU A 70 -5.59 14.49 -20.88
C GLU A 70 -5.95 13.17 -21.58
N LEU A 71 -4.97 12.27 -21.78
CA LEU A 71 -5.16 10.97 -22.42
C LEU A 71 -5.80 9.92 -21.51
N TYR A 72 -5.83 10.16 -20.21
CA TYR A 72 -6.47 9.25 -19.25
C TYR A 72 -7.99 9.31 -19.37
N GLU A 73 -8.66 8.22 -19.01
CA GLU A 73 -10.13 8.18 -18.96
C GLU A 73 -10.67 9.21 -17.97
N ASN A 74 -11.89 9.72 -18.22
CA ASN A 74 -12.45 10.79 -17.39
C ASN A 74 -12.60 10.39 -15.91
N GLU A 75 -12.97 9.13 -15.64
CA GLU A 75 -13.10 8.62 -14.27
C GLU A 75 -11.77 8.69 -13.49
N ASP A 76 -10.67 8.23 -14.12
CA ASP A 76 -9.32 8.32 -13.54
C ASP A 76 -8.89 9.78 -13.35
N LYS A 77 -9.11 10.62 -14.36
CA LYS A 77 -8.77 12.04 -14.31
C LYS A 77 -9.48 12.74 -13.15
N ASP A 78 -10.78 12.52 -13.00
CA ASP A 78 -11.59 13.16 -11.95
C ASP A 78 -11.13 12.75 -10.56
N LYS A 79 -10.84 11.45 -10.35
CA LYS A 79 -10.31 10.95 -9.07
C LYS A 79 -8.94 11.55 -8.76
N ILE A 80 -8.05 11.64 -9.74
CA ILE A 80 -6.72 12.24 -9.58
C ILE A 80 -6.80 13.74 -9.33
N ILE A 81 -7.63 14.48 -10.07
CA ILE A 81 -7.83 15.93 -9.89
C ILE A 81 -8.30 16.21 -8.46
N LYS A 82 -9.33 15.49 -8.00
CA LYS A 82 -9.88 15.65 -6.65
C LYS A 82 -8.84 15.35 -5.57
N LEU A 83 -8.06 14.29 -5.75
CA LEU A 83 -6.97 13.96 -4.81
C LEU A 83 -5.87 15.02 -4.82
N ASN A 84 -5.46 15.50 -5.99
CA ASN A 84 -4.45 16.55 -6.15
C ASN A 84 -4.89 17.88 -5.52
N GLU A 85 -6.16 18.26 -5.65
CA GLU A 85 -6.73 19.42 -4.96
C GLU A 85 -6.73 19.26 -3.43
N ASN A 86 -7.06 18.06 -2.93
CA ASN A 86 -7.00 17.77 -1.50
C ASN A 86 -5.56 17.83 -0.97
N LEU A 87 -4.60 17.33 -1.75
CA LEU A 87 -3.17 17.41 -1.42
C LEU A 87 -2.69 18.86 -1.37
N GLY A 88 -3.07 19.70 -2.34
CA GLY A 88 -2.69 21.12 -2.36
C GLY A 88 -3.17 21.91 -1.14
N LYS A 89 -4.22 21.45 -0.46
CA LYS A 89 -4.70 22.04 0.81
C LYS A 89 -3.86 21.61 2.02
N LYS A 90 -3.16 20.47 1.94
CA LYS A 90 -2.43 19.84 3.06
C LYS A 90 -0.91 19.92 2.94
N ILE A 91 -0.39 19.98 1.71
CA ILE A 91 1.03 19.86 1.40
C ILE A 91 1.43 21.01 0.51
N LYS A 92 2.41 21.79 0.94
CA LYS A 92 2.99 22.88 0.15
C LYS A 92 4.28 22.42 -0.53
N PRO A 93 4.50 22.80 -1.80
CA PRO A 93 5.79 22.57 -2.46
C PRO A 93 6.88 23.43 -1.83
N ASP A 94 8.13 23.17 -2.23
CA ASP A 94 9.26 24.02 -1.84
C ASP A 94 9.23 25.41 -2.49
N CYS A 95 10.23 26.26 -2.18
CA CYS A 95 10.30 27.62 -2.70
C CYS A 95 10.43 27.71 -4.23
N ASN A 96 10.76 26.60 -4.90
CA ASN A 96 10.86 26.50 -6.35
C ASN A 96 9.67 25.73 -6.94
N ASP A 97 8.55 25.66 -6.20
CA ASP A 97 7.34 24.96 -6.60
C ASP A 97 7.56 23.46 -6.88
N ASN A 98 8.56 22.83 -6.25
CA ASN A 98 8.83 21.40 -6.40
C ASN A 98 8.34 20.56 -5.22
N PHE A 99 8.00 19.32 -5.52
CA PHE A 99 7.78 18.24 -4.56
C PHE A 99 8.88 17.20 -4.67
N LYS A 100 9.27 16.61 -3.53
CA LYS A 100 9.99 15.34 -3.53
C LYS A 100 8.97 14.22 -3.37
N VAL A 101 8.82 13.41 -4.40
CA VAL A 101 7.87 12.30 -4.46
C VAL A 101 8.57 10.96 -4.54
N GLY A 102 7.90 9.92 -4.09
CA GLY A 102 8.37 8.54 -4.18
C GLY A 102 7.19 7.58 -4.08
N VAL A 103 7.38 6.32 -4.44
CA VAL A 103 6.34 5.29 -4.35
C VAL A 103 6.76 4.23 -3.36
N THR A 104 5.81 3.58 -2.71
CA THR A 104 6.01 2.36 -1.92
C THR A 104 4.87 1.39 -2.18
N MET A 105 5.02 0.15 -1.74
CA MET A 105 4.01 -0.88 -1.87
C MET A 105 3.88 -1.62 -0.54
N THR A 106 2.64 -1.89 -0.13
CA THR A 106 2.34 -2.90 0.87
C THR A 106 1.55 -4.03 0.26
N HIS A 107 1.68 -5.21 0.85
CA HIS A 107 0.90 -6.37 0.49
C HIS A 107 -0.09 -6.68 1.61
N SER A 108 -1.29 -7.17 1.30
CA SER A 108 -2.16 -7.74 2.33
C SER A 108 -2.83 -9.04 1.90
N ILE A 109 -3.10 -9.89 2.88
CA ILE A 109 -3.83 -11.15 2.72
C ILE A 109 -5.04 -11.06 3.64
N CYS A 110 -6.24 -11.10 3.07
CA CYS A 110 -7.46 -10.97 3.86
C CYS A 110 -7.76 -12.24 4.67
N LYS A 111 -8.37 -12.05 5.84
CA LYS A 111 -8.80 -13.14 6.72
C LYS A 111 -10.06 -13.83 6.20
N ALA A 112 -10.97 -13.06 5.59
CA ALA A 112 -12.12 -13.60 4.86
C ALA A 112 -11.74 -13.80 3.40
N VAL A 113 -12.34 -14.81 2.76
CA VAL A 113 -12.28 -14.96 1.31
C VAL A 113 -12.91 -13.72 0.70
N CYS A 114 -12.14 -12.95 -0.05
CA CYS A 114 -12.61 -11.78 -0.77
C CYS A 114 -12.57 -12.07 -2.27
N ASP A 115 -13.50 -11.53 -3.07
CA ASP A 115 -13.55 -11.81 -4.51
C ASP A 115 -12.30 -11.27 -5.25
N ASP A 116 -11.65 -10.27 -4.67
CA ASP A 116 -10.35 -9.74 -5.08
C ASP A 116 -9.17 -10.62 -4.61
N CYS A 117 -9.42 -11.52 -3.66
CA CYS A 117 -8.53 -12.53 -3.04
C CYS A 117 -8.91 -13.94 -3.54
N GLN A 118 -8.88 -14.17 -4.85
CA GLN A 118 -8.99 -15.55 -5.34
C GLN A 118 -7.58 -16.09 -5.58
N ASN A 119 -7.28 -17.39 -5.28
CA ASN A 119 -6.20 -18.43 -5.58
C ASN A 119 -4.66 -18.36 -5.21
N PHE A 120 -4.25 -18.80 -4.02
CA PHE A 120 -2.84 -19.15 -3.73
C PHE A 120 -2.20 -20.06 -4.81
N PRO A 121 -0.94 -19.85 -5.27
CA PRO A 121 0.09 -18.95 -4.74
C PRO A 121 0.19 -17.56 -5.40
N ASN A 122 -0.66 -17.23 -6.38
CA ASN A 122 -0.56 -15.96 -7.12
C ASN A 122 -1.69 -14.97 -6.80
N LYS A 123 -2.59 -15.34 -5.91
CA LYS A 123 -3.95 -14.85 -5.98
C LYS A 123 -4.49 -14.98 -4.52
N ASP A 124 -4.04 -14.08 -3.65
CA ASP A 124 -4.40 -13.92 -2.22
C ASP A 124 -3.67 -12.69 -1.63
N ILE A 125 -3.01 -11.93 -2.49
CA ILE A 125 -2.11 -10.85 -2.13
C ILE A 125 -2.66 -9.61 -2.81
N HIS A 126 -3.29 -8.74 -2.04
CA HIS A 126 -3.54 -7.40 -2.50
C HIS A 126 -2.22 -6.64 -2.57
N GLN A 127 -2.01 -5.92 -3.66
CA GLN A 127 -0.94 -4.95 -3.79
C GLN A 127 -1.52 -3.57 -3.61
N TRP A 128 -0.99 -2.83 -2.63
CA TRP A 128 -1.38 -1.46 -2.36
C TRP A 128 -0.20 -0.57 -2.72
N ILE A 129 -0.29 0.06 -3.89
CA ILE A 129 0.67 1.08 -4.30
C ILE A 129 0.32 2.38 -3.59
N LEU A 130 1.31 3.00 -2.95
CA LEU A 130 1.15 4.21 -2.16
C LEU A 130 2.11 5.28 -2.64
N LEU A 131 1.61 6.49 -2.83
CA LEU A 131 2.44 7.65 -3.14
C LEU A 131 2.95 8.26 -1.85
N ARG A 132 4.21 8.69 -1.86
CA ARG A 132 4.87 9.38 -0.76
C ARG A 132 5.27 10.77 -1.23
N ILE A 133 4.92 11.80 -0.47
CA ILE A 133 5.27 13.19 -0.79
C ILE A 133 5.91 13.83 0.41
N LYS A 134 7.14 14.32 0.27
CA LYS A 134 7.76 15.14 1.32
C LYS A 134 7.11 16.52 1.37
N SER A 135 6.80 16.94 2.59
CA SER A 135 6.52 18.34 2.89
C SER A 135 7.76 18.97 3.50
N ILE A 136 7.81 20.30 3.50
CA ILE A 136 8.80 21.05 4.29
C ILE A 136 8.57 20.82 5.80
N GLU A 137 7.32 20.63 6.21
CA GLU A 137 6.91 20.58 7.62
C GLU A 137 6.91 19.16 8.21
N ASN A 138 6.79 18.12 7.38
CA ASN A 138 6.66 16.71 7.79
C ASN A 138 7.72 15.84 7.10
N LYS A 139 8.10 14.70 7.71
CA LYS A 139 9.03 13.74 7.08
C LYS A 139 8.56 13.33 5.67
N PHE A 140 7.31 12.86 5.53
CA PHE A 140 6.56 12.69 4.29
C PHE A 140 5.12 12.24 4.59
N TYR A 141 4.20 12.59 3.70
CA TYR A 141 2.83 12.08 3.65
C TYR A 141 2.77 10.77 2.87
N VAL A 142 1.81 9.91 3.22
CA VAL A 142 1.48 8.67 2.49
C VAL A 142 0.08 8.79 1.94
N ILE A 143 -0.10 8.45 0.67
CA ILE A 143 -1.35 8.65 -0.07
C ILE A 143 -1.79 7.30 -0.62
N ASP A 144 -2.98 6.92 -0.17
CA ASP A 144 -3.67 5.71 -0.58
C ASP A 144 -4.79 6.11 -1.55
N TYR A 145 -4.50 5.93 -2.84
CA TYR A 145 -5.41 6.31 -3.92
C TYR A 145 -6.67 5.45 -3.95
N GLU A 146 -6.52 4.14 -3.70
CA GLU A 146 -7.63 3.19 -3.73
C GLU A 146 -8.67 3.57 -2.68
N ASN A 147 -8.21 3.88 -1.45
CA ASN A 147 -9.10 4.23 -0.35
C ASN A 147 -9.36 5.73 -0.18
N ASN A 148 -8.79 6.58 -1.05
CA ASN A 148 -8.89 8.04 -0.99
C ASN A 148 -8.48 8.61 0.39
N GLN A 149 -7.40 8.09 0.97
CA GLN A 149 -6.87 8.50 2.27
C GLN A 149 -5.49 9.14 2.16
N ILE A 150 -5.23 10.10 3.06
CA ILE A 150 -3.94 10.77 3.20
C ILE A 150 -3.51 10.66 4.65
N TYR A 151 -2.36 10.03 4.88
CA TYR A 151 -1.74 9.85 6.18
C TYR A 151 -0.53 10.78 6.30
N PHE A 152 -0.31 11.36 7.48
CA PHE A 152 0.76 12.33 7.77
C PHE A 152 2.14 11.68 7.89
N SER A 153 2.20 10.36 8.07
CA SER A 153 3.44 9.59 8.11
C SER A 153 3.24 8.13 7.74
N TRP A 154 4.35 7.40 7.60
CA TRP A 154 4.33 5.95 7.42
C TRP A 154 3.77 5.23 8.65
N GLU A 155 4.17 5.67 9.85
CA GLU A 155 3.69 5.12 11.11
C GLU A 155 2.18 5.31 11.25
N GLU A 156 1.64 6.46 10.84
CA GLU A 156 0.20 6.67 10.86
C GLU A 156 -0.53 5.75 9.88
N TYR A 157 -0.01 5.55 8.66
CA TYR A 157 -0.55 4.56 7.74
C TYR A 157 -0.57 3.16 8.37
N MET A 158 0.51 2.76 9.02
CA MET A 158 0.62 1.46 9.70
C MET A 158 -0.39 1.27 10.84
N GLU A 159 -0.78 2.36 11.51
CA GLU A 159 -1.72 2.34 12.64
C GLU A 159 -3.18 2.48 12.24
N LYS A 160 -3.47 3.24 11.18
CA LYS A 160 -4.82 3.73 10.89
C LYS A 160 -5.33 3.42 9.49
N ASN A 161 -4.59 2.68 8.66
CA ASN A 161 -5.10 2.29 7.36
C ASN A 161 -6.44 1.54 7.47
N VAL A 162 -7.21 1.62 6.39
CA VAL A 162 -8.56 1.05 6.27
C VAL A 162 -8.56 -0.26 5.50
N LEU A 163 -7.40 -0.93 5.40
CA LEU A 163 -7.31 -2.22 4.72
C LEU A 163 -8.22 -3.25 5.41
N PRO A 164 -8.77 -4.23 4.64
CA PRO A 164 -9.59 -5.28 5.21
C PRO A 164 -8.88 -6.06 6.34
N GLU A 165 -9.66 -6.78 7.15
CA GLU A 165 -9.09 -7.68 8.16
C GLU A 165 -8.15 -8.70 7.52
N GLY A 166 -6.96 -8.89 8.09
CA GLY A 166 -5.96 -9.79 7.55
C GLY A 166 -4.54 -9.50 8.03
N TYR A 167 -3.58 -10.02 7.28
CA TYR A 167 -2.16 -9.75 7.44
C TYR A 167 -1.69 -8.72 6.43
N MET A 168 -0.70 -7.91 6.81
CA MET A 168 -0.06 -6.93 5.95
C MET A 168 1.45 -7.13 5.99
N PHE A 169 2.08 -7.06 4.81
CA PHE A 169 3.51 -7.16 4.62
C PHE A 169 4.05 -5.87 4.00
N TYR A 170 5.13 -5.33 4.55
CA TYR A 170 5.53 -3.96 4.25
C TYR A 170 7.03 -3.73 4.49
N PRO A 171 7.65 -2.77 3.78
CA PRO A 171 9.01 -2.33 4.10
C PRO A 171 9.01 -1.48 5.38
N ASN A 172 9.89 -1.78 6.34
CA ASN A 172 9.91 -1.11 7.64
C ASN A 172 9.94 0.43 7.55
N SER A 173 10.72 0.97 6.61
CA SER A 173 10.90 2.42 6.42
C SER A 173 9.89 3.08 5.48
N GLY A 174 8.90 2.33 4.97
CA GLY A 174 8.02 2.80 3.90
C GLY A 174 8.73 2.99 2.56
N PHE A 175 9.89 2.34 2.37
CA PHE A 175 10.64 2.27 1.12
C PHE A 175 11.21 0.88 0.98
N TYR A 176 11.02 0.26 -0.19
CA TYR A 176 11.64 -1.02 -0.48
C TYR A 176 13.14 -0.85 -0.69
N ASP A 177 13.92 -1.67 -0.01
CA ASP A 177 15.36 -1.79 -0.14
C ASP A 177 15.66 -3.29 -0.23
N ALA A 178 16.28 -3.72 -1.33
CA ALA A 178 16.52 -5.13 -1.61
C ALA A 178 17.44 -5.82 -0.57
N SER A 179 18.12 -5.05 0.29
CA SER A 179 18.89 -5.59 1.42
C SER A 179 18.03 -5.94 2.64
N ASN A 180 16.75 -5.53 2.68
CA ASN A 180 15.85 -5.71 3.82
C ASN A 180 14.68 -6.61 3.45
N THR A 181 14.32 -7.50 4.38
CA THR A 181 13.13 -8.34 4.24
C THR A 181 11.86 -7.57 4.56
N LEU A 182 10.73 -8.08 4.08
CA LEU A 182 9.43 -7.51 4.42
C LEU A 182 9.04 -7.85 5.87
N TYR A 183 8.48 -6.85 6.56
CA TYR A 183 7.92 -7.02 7.88
C TYR A 183 6.45 -7.41 7.78
N GLN A 184 5.99 -8.23 8.72
CA GLN A 184 4.60 -8.68 8.80
C GLN A 184 3.91 -8.07 10.03
N THR A 185 2.65 -7.66 9.87
CA THR A 185 1.74 -7.33 10.97
C THR A 185 0.31 -7.72 10.62
N ILE A 186 -0.61 -7.62 11.58
CA ILE A 186 -2.05 -7.68 11.29
C ILE A 186 -2.58 -6.29 10.96
N THR A 187 -3.59 -6.19 10.09
CA THR A 187 -4.17 -4.91 9.69
C THR A 187 -4.83 -4.20 10.89
N PRO A 188 -4.95 -2.86 10.87
CA PRO A 188 -5.67 -2.11 11.90
C PRO A 188 -7.10 -2.60 12.13
N ALA A 189 -7.80 -3.03 11.08
CA ALA A 189 -9.11 -3.67 11.18
C ALA A 189 -9.05 -4.92 12.07
N SER A 190 -8.10 -5.84 11.81
CA SER A 190 -7.92 -7.04 12.65
C SER A 190 -7.53 -6.70 14.09
N LYS A 191 -6.68 -5.68 14.31
CA LYS A 191 -6.33 -5.21 15.67
C LYS A 191 -7.56 -4.72 16.44
N LYS A 192 -8.47 -4.01 15.78
CA LYS A 192 -9.73 -3.53 16.39
C LYS A 192 -10.62 -4.71 16.75
N THR A 193 -10.81 -5.67 15.84
CA THR A 193 -11.62 -6.86 16.08
C THR A 193 -11.07 -7.72 17.21
N GLU A 194 -9.75 -7.98 17.26
CA GLU A 194 -9.12 -8.69 18.38
C GLU A 194 -9.27 -7.96 19.71
N LYS A 195 -9.16 -6.62 19.72
CA LYS A 195 -9.40 -5.81 20.94
C LYS A 195 -10.86 -5.91 21.38
N ILE A 196 -11.81 -5.87 20.44
CA ILE A 196 -13.25 -6.00 20.73
C ILE A 196 -13.53 -7.39 21.32
N VAL A 197 -13.02 -8.47 20.71
CA VAL A 197 -13.15 -9.84 21.24
C VAL A 197 -12.58 -9.91 22.66
N LYS A 198 -11.34 -9.43 22.89
CA LYS A 198 -10.72 -9.39 24.24
C LYS A 198 -11.50 -8.53 25.25
N THR A 199 -12.27 -7.54 24.80
CA THR A 199 -13.07 -6.66 25.67
C THR A 199 -14.45 -7.26 25.96
N ILE A 200 -15.06 -7.93 24.97
CA ILE A 200 -16.28 -8.72 25.14
C ILE A 200 -16.01 -9.93 26.06
N ASP A 201 -14.84 -10.57 25.94
CA ASP A 201 -14.37 -11.62 26.85
C ASP A 201 -14.23 -11.14 28.31
N LYS A 202 -14.03 -9.83 28.53
CA LYS A 202 -14.05 -9.23 29.89
C LYS A 202 -15.46 -8.90 30.38
N GLY A 203 -16.46 -8.83 29.50
CA GLY A 203 -17.87 -8.57 29.82
C GLY A 203 -18.74 -9.84 29.88
N VAL A 204 -18.26 -10.97 29.33
CA VAL A 204 -18.97 -12.24 29.26
C VAL A 204 -18.05 -13.38 29.74
N SER A 205 -18.01 -13.60 31.07
CA SER A 205 -17.65 -14.89 31.74
C SER A 205 -16.38 -15.64 31.28
N ILE A 206 -15.35 -15.85 32.10
CA ILE A 206 -15.28 -16.86 33.19
C ILE A 206 -15.63 -18.32 32.80
N ALA A 207 -16.11 -18.65 31.57
CA ALA A 207 -16.73 -19.95 31.34
C ALA A 207 -16.12 -20.92 30.28
N ASN A 208 -15.29 -20.54 29.30
CA ASN A 208 -14.93 -21.50 28.22
C ASN A 208 -13.48 -21.45 27.65
N TRP A 209 -12.50 -20.92 28.39
CA TRP A 209 -11.16 -20.61 27.88
C TRP A 209 -10.14 -21.78 27.86
N VAL A 210 -10.57 -23.05 27.73
CA VAL A 210 -9.66 -24.22 27.71
C VAL A 210 -9.48 -24.84 26.30
N GLY A 211 -10.24 -24.42 25.28
CA GLY A 211 -10.27 -25.13 23.99
C GLY A 211 -9.42 -24.59 22.83
N GLY A 212 -9.03 -23.31 22.82
CA GLY A 212 -8.62 -22.65 21.56
C GLY A 212 -7.25 -21.96 21.54
N ALA A 213 -6.48 -22.01 22.63
CA ALA A 213 -5.20 -21.29 22.76
C ALA A 213 -3.99 -22.03 22.15
N ILE A 214 -4.22 -22.84 21.12
CA ILE A 214 -3.14 -23.43 20.32
C ILE A 214 -3.18 -22.75 18.95
N VAL A 215 -1.99 -22.44 18.41
CA VAL A 215 -1.67 -21.83 17.08
C VAL A 215 -1.37 -20.32 17.18
N PHE A 216 -0.15 -19.77 17.14
CA PHE A 216 1.24 -20.25 17.18
C PHE A 216 2.10 -19.07 17.69
N ALA A 217 3.03 -19.34 18.61
CA ALA A 217 4.19 -18.51 18.87
C ALA A 217 5.41 -19.44 18.91
N SER A 218 6.21 -19.38 17.85
CA SER A 218 7.59 -19.86 17.76
C SER A 218 8.17 -19.39 16.44
#